data_AF-A0A9E2F2A8-F1
#
_entry.id   AF-A0A9E2F2A8-F1
#
_cell.length_a   1.000
_cell.length_b   1.000
_cell.length_c   1.000
_cell.angle_alpha   90.00
_cell.angle_beta   90.00
_cell.angle_gamma   90.00
#
_symmetry.space_group_name_H-M   'P 1'
#
loop_
_entity.id
_entity.type
_entity.pdbx_description
1 polymer ?
#
loop_
_entity_poly.entity_id
_entity_poly.type
_entity_poly.pdbx_seq_one_letter_code
_entity_poly.pdbx_strand_id
1 'polypeptide(L)'
;MKFLFLTDTHFRVQNPRWRKDHFLEALEAKVRTAGEIARKEDVAAVFHGGDLFDSPQPSYGLALRVYQILLEAFEDRPVYVVPGNHDVIGYNPSPDILNRTALGLGAGLGIYRILGEEPAIFKTPEGKTVAVTGAPFHADMDRRERLLDYSPKARFGDLCVHIVHGMLLPRPIHPDAPSTSFSDIEGTLADLIFTGHYHEGFAPRKAGRAMVYNPGAVARLEHESRPIQVYLFDDEGHVEARPLPFAPADTIAQPSWGEKTGASEALSRFLEGLSRTRQTPTQSAFGVLETVARELAADPLAVERAKALLSAAAEEGSDEP
;
A
#
# COMPACT_ATOMS: atom_id res chain seq x y z
N MET A 1 8.46 22.75 14.80
CA MET A 1 8.36 22.37 13.37
C MET A 1 7.42 21.16 13.25
N LYS A 2 6.56 21.09 12.23
CA LYS A 2 5.59 19.99 12.07
C LYS A 2 5.68 19.32 10.71
N PHE A 3 5.17 18.10 10.63
CA PHE A 3 5.13 17.27 9.42
C PHE A 3 3.78 16.54 9.34
N LEU A 4 3.35 16.21 8.12
CA LEU A 4 2.14 15.43 7.89
C LEU A 4 2.48 14.07 7.30
N PHE A 5 1.87 13.01 7.82
CA PHE A 5 1.99 11.64 7.31
C PHE A 5 0.62 11.08 6.91
N LEU A 6 0.55 10.52 5.70
CA LEU A 6 -0.59 9.79 5.16
C LEU A 6 -0.08 8.60 4.33
N THR A 7 -0.93 7.63 3.99
CA THR A 7 -0.49 6.44 3.25
C THR A 7 -1.65 5.75 2.54
N ASP A 8 -1.33 4.88 1.57
CA ASP A 8 -2.24 3.95 0.91
C ASP A 8 -3.48 4.68 0.37
N THR A 9 -3.22 5.62 -0.54
CA THR A 9 -4.28 6.39 -1.21
C THR A 9 -4.89 5.62 -2.38
N HIS A 10 -4.16 4.67 -2.97
CA HIS A 10 -4.61 3.78 -4.05
C HIS A 10 -5.42 4.51 -5.13
N PHE A 11 -4.89 5.60 -5.67
CA PHE A 11 -5.59 6.34 -6.71
C PHE A 11 -5.90 5.43 -7.91
N ARG A 12 -7.19 5.31 -8.22
CA ARG A 12 -7.73 4.57 -9.37
C ARG A 12 -9.09 5.12 -9.80
N VAL A 13 -9.45 4.87 -11.06
CA VAL A 13 -10.75 5.28 -11.62
C VAL A 13 -11.86 4.31 -11.21
N GLN A 14 -11.55 3.02 -11.13
CA GLN A 14 -12.55 2.00 -10.85
C GLN A 14 -12.96 2.01 -9.38
N ASN A 15 -14.27 2.07 -9.14
CA ASN A 15 -14.80 1.89 -7.80
C ASN A 15 -14.41 0.50 -7.26
N PRO A 16 -13.93 0.40 -6.00
CA PRO A 16 -13.96 -0.87 -5.29
C PRO A 16 -15.37 -1.47 -5.35
N ARG A 17 -15.46 -2.81 -5.42
CA ARG A 17 -16.71 -3.57 -5.64
C ARG A 17 -17.89 -3.08 -4.79
N TRP A 18 -17.62 -2.65 -3.57
CA TRP A 18 -18.63 -2.33 -2.58
C TRP A 18 -18.91 -0.83 -2.45
N ARG A 19 -18.18 0.04 -3.16
CA ARG A 19 -18.36 1.51 -3.10
C ARG A 19 -19.50 1.95 -4.03
N LYS A 20 -20.43 2.74 -3.50
CA LYS A 20 -21.56 3.31 -4.25
C LYS A 20 -21.34 4.74 -4.73
N ASP A 21 -20.37 5.44 -4.14
CA ASP A 21 -19.95 6.80 -4.50
C ASP A 21 -18.84 6.83 -5.56
N HIS A 22 -18.45 8.01 -6.04
CA HIS A 22 -17.33 8.18 -6.96
C HIS A 22 -16.00 8.10 -6.22
N PHE A 23 -15.32 6.94 -6.33
CA PHE A 23 -14.14 6.64 -5.53
C PHE A 23 -13.02 7.65 -5.70
N LEU A 24 -12.71 8.03 -6.95
CA LEU A 24 -11.66 9.00 -7.24
C LEU A 24 -11.97 10.35 -6.57
N GLU A 25 -13.15 10.92 -6.79
CA GLU A 25 -13.58 12.20 -6.19
C GLU A 25 -13.48 12.20 -4.67
N ALA A 26 -13.87 11.08 -4.03
CA ALA A 26 -13.75 10.92 -2.59
C ALA A 26 -12.28 10.89 -2.11
N LEU A 27 -11.37 10.29 -2.89
CA LEU A 27 -9.93 10.37 -2.61
C LEU A 27 -9.39 11.79 -2.80
N GLU A 28 -9.82 12.49 -3.86
CA GLU A 28 -9.38 13.88 -4.09
C GLU A 28 -9.79 14.78 -2.92
N ALA A 29 -11.03 14.66 -2.44
CA ALA A 29 -11.53 15.44 -1.32
C ALA A 29 -10.70 15.20 -0.04
N LYS A 30 -10.36 13.94 0.24
CA LYS A 30 -9.51 13.57 1.39
C LYS A 30 -8.11 14.17 1.29
N VAL A 31 -7.47 14.09 0.12
CA VAL A 31 -6.13 14.67 -0.08
C VAL A 31 -6.16 16.19 -0.01
N ARG A 32 -7.21 16.84 -0.53
CA ARG A 32 -7.40 18.29 -0.37
C ARG A 32 -7.55 18.69 1.10
N THR A 33 -8.33 17.95 1.88
CA THR A 33 -8.43 18.21 3.33
C THR A 33 -7.11 17.95 4.05
N ALA A 34 -6.34 16.94 3.66
CA ALA A 34 -4.97 16.77 4.18
C ALA A 34 -4.09 17.98 3.85
N GLY A 35 -4.23 18.56 2.66
CA GLY A 35 -3.60 19.82 2.26
C GLY A 35 -4.04 21.03 3.10
N GLU A 36 -5.33 21.14 3.42
CA GLU A 36 -5.86 22.16 4.32
C GLU A 36 -5.27 22.04 5.73
N ILE A 37 -5.16 20.81 6.26
CA ILE A 37 -4.50 20.53 7.54
C ILE A 37 -3.03 20.92 7.47
N ALA A 38 -2.31 20.52 6.41
CA ALA A 38 -0.91 20.85 6.18
C ALA A 38 -0.66 22.37 6.19
N ARG A 39 -1.53 23.15 5.53
CA ARG A 39 -1.48 24.61 5.54
C ARG A 39 -1.76 25.20 6.90
N LYS A 40 -2.85 24.79 7.54
CA LYS A 40 -3.29 25.32 8.84
C LYS A 40 -2.24 25.08 9.93
N GLU A 41 -1.56 23.95 9.88
CA GLU A 41 -0.57 23.51 10.86
C GLU A 41 0.86 23.90 10.47
N ASP A 42 1.03 24.60 9.35
CA ASP A 42 2.31 25.06 8.79
C ASP A 42 3.37 23.95 8.75
N VAL A 43 3.01 22.81 8.14
CA VAL A 43 3.92 21.66 8.08
C VAL A 43 5.07 21.94 7.12
N ALA A 44 6.28 21.55 7.54
CA ALA A 44 7.52 21.72 6.79
C ALA A 44 7.65 20.71 5.62
N ALA A 45 7.01 19.55 5.73
CA ALA A 45 6.93 18.56 4.66
C ALA A 45 5.74 17.61 4.86
N VAL A 46 5.41 16.92 3.76
CA VAL A 46 4.40 15.87 3.72
C VAL A 46 5.07 14.55 3.33
N PHE A 47 4.71 13.48 4.02
CA PHE A 47 5.22 12.14 3.78
C PHE A 47 4.09 11.19 3.43
N HIS A 48 4.21 10.51 2.30
CA HIS A 48 3.31 9.44 1.87
C HIS A 48 3.98 8.08 2.10
N GLY A 49 3.35 7.21 2.88
CA GLY A 49 3.89 5.90 3.27
C GLY A 49 3.88 4.83 2.18
N GLY A 50 3.33 5.12 1.01
CA GLY A 50 3.33 4.27 -0.18
C GLY A 50 1.95 3.84 -0.63
N ASP A 51 1.89 3.13 -1.75
CA ASP A 51 0.68 2.84 -2.51
C ASP A 51 -0.09 4.12 -2.84
N LEU A 52 0.61 5.05 -3.50
CA LEU A 52 0.02 6.27 -4.05
C LEU A 52 -0.95 5.91 -5.19
N PHE A 53 -0.52 5.01 -6.05
CA PHE A 53 -1.33 4.46 -7.14
C PHE A 53 -1.75 3.03 -6.82
N ASP A 54 -2.92 2.61 -7.31
CA ASP A 54 -3.37 1.22 -7.19
C ASP A 54 -2.67 0.25 -8.15
N SER A 55 -1.94 0.79 -9.13
CA SER A 55 -1.20 0.04 -10.14
C SER A 55 0.04 0.85 -10.53
N PRO A 56 1.16 0.20 -10.89
CA PRO A 56 2.38 0.91 -11.26
C PRO A 56 2.20 1.67 -12.58
N GLN A 57 1.25 1.25 -13.43
CA GLN A 57 1.00 1.81 -14.76
C GLN A 57 -0.49 2.15 -14.92
N PRO A 58 -0.99 3.17 -14.19
CA PRO A 58 -2.33 3.70 -14.41
C PRO A 58 -2.44 4.36 -15.79
N SER A 59 -3.66 4.72 -16.20
CA SER A 59 -3.83 5.55 -17.40
C SER A 59 -3.14 6.91 -17.24
N TYR A 60 -2.64 7.48 -18.34
CA TYR A 60 -1.99 8.79 -18.30
C TYR A 60 -2.90 9.89 -17.75
N GLY A 61 -4.21 9.82 -18.05
CA GLY A 61 -5.20 10.77 -17.53
C GLY A 61 -5.31 10.71 -16.00
N LEU A 62 -5.29 9.50 -15.42
CA LEU A 62 -5.29 9.34 -13.97
C LEU A 62 -3.99 9.85 -13.36
N ALA A 63 -2.83 9.47 -13.92
CA ALA A 63 -1.53 9.93 -13.43
C ALA A 63 -1.44 11.47 -13.41
N LEU A 64 -1.82 12.11 -14.52
CA LEU A 64 -1.87 13.57 -14.63
C LEU A 64 -2.79 14.18 -13.57
N ARG A 65 -3.99 13.61 -13.37
CA ARG A 65 -4.93 14.11 -12.38
C ARG A 65 -4.38 14.01 -10.96
N VAL A 66 -3.74 12.90 -10.61
CA VAL A 66 -3.09 12.72 -9.29
C VAL A 66 -2.00 13.76 -9.07
N TYR A 67 -1.14 14.01 -10.07
CA TYR A 67 -0.11 15.05 -9.93
C TYR A 67 -0.71 16.44 -9.70
N GLN A 68 -1.77 16.79 -10.43
CA GLN A 68 -2.48 18.06 -10.21
C GLN A 68 -3.05 18.15 -8.80
N ILE A 69 -3.69 17.08 -8.30
CA ILE A 69 -4.23 17.05 -6.93
C ILE A 69 -3.12 17.27 -5.89
N LEU A 70 -1.97 16.61 -6.03
CA LEU A 70 -0.87 16.75 -5.08
C LEU A 70 -0.30 18.17 -5.09
N LEU A 71 -0.09 18.75 -6.27
CA LEU A 71 0.38 20.13 -6.42
C LEU A 71 -0.62 21.14 -5.84
N GLU A 72 -1.92 20.96 -6.09
CA GLU A 72 -2.97 21.83 -5.57
C GLU A 72 -3.16 21.68 -4.05
N ALA A 73 -3.04 20.46 -3.53
CA ALA A 73 -3.27 20.18 -2.11
C ALA A 73 -2.11 20.68 -1.25
N PHE A 74 -0.87 20.45 -1.69
CA PHE A 74 0.33 20.70 -0.87
C PHE A 74 1.14 21.94 -1.29
N GLU A 75 0.81 22.54 -2.44
CA GLU A 75 1.38 23.79 -2.93
C GLU A 75 2.91 23.76 -2.95
N ASP A 76 3.56 24.59 -2.14
CA ASP A 76 5.00 24.75 -2.03
C ASP A 76 5.67 23.78 -1.04
N ARG A 77 4.88 22.97 -0.32
CA ARG A 77 5.40 22.04 0.68
C ARG A 77 6.03 20.82 -0.02
N PRO A 78 7.26 20.45 0.34
CA PRO A 78 7.90 19.28 -0.24
C PRO A 78 7.15 18.01 0.17
N VAL A 79 6.83 17.19 -0.84
CA VAL A 79 6.20 15.88 -0.67
C VAL A 79 7.25 14.81 -0.88
N TYR A 80 7.29 13.84 0.04
CA TYR A 80 8.14 12.66 -0.01
C TYR A 80 7.28 11.41 -0.06
N VAL A 81 7.63 10.44 -0.89
CA VAL A 81 6.86 9.19 -1.05
C VAL A 81 7.78 7.98 -0.92
N VAL A 82 7.42 7.05 -0.03
CA VAL A 82 8.01 5.71 -0.01
C VAL A 82 7.26 4.85 -1.04
N PRO A 83 7.93 4.21 -2.00
CA PRO A 83 7.26 3.29 -2.94
C PRO A 83 6.59 2.11 -2.23
N GLY A 84 5.29 1.92 -2.45
CA GLY A 84 4.56 0.73 -1.98
C GLY A 84 4.55 -0.42 -3.00
N ASN A 85 3.88 -1.53 -2.68
CA ASN A 85 3.86 -2.72 -3.54
C ASN A 85 3.01 -2.52 -4.81
N HIS A 86 2.02 -1.63 -4.77
CA HIS A 86 1.22 -1.26 -5.95
C HIS A 86 1.91 -0.22 -6.83
N ASP A 87 2.86 0.53 -6.29
CA ASP A 87 3.57 1.57 -7.05
C ASP A 87 4.68 1.01 -7.96
N VAL A 88 5.15 -0.23 -7.73
CA VAL A 88 6.31 -0.82 -8.39
C VAL A 88 5.98 -2.07 -9.19
N ILE A 89 6.69 -2.30 -10.30
CA ILE A 89 6.51 -3.51 -11.13
C ILE A 89 7.27 -4.68 -10.49
N GLY A 90 6.59 -5.80 -10.30
CA GLY A 90 7.21 -7.05 -9.84
C GLY A 90 7.83 -6.98 -8.44
N TYR A 91 7.33 -6.07 -7.58
CA TYR A 91 7.86 -5.86 -6.23
C TYR A 91 9.36 -5.53 -6.21
N ASN A 92 9.82 -4.84 -7.25
CA ASN A 92 11.20 -4.38 -7.36
C ASN A 92 11.24 -2.84 -7.37
N PRO A 93 11.67 -2.20 -6.26
CA PRO A 93 11.77 -0.75 -6.17
C PRO A 93 13.07 -0.19 -6.75
N SER A 94 13.85 -0.99 -7.49
CA SER A 94 15.09 -0.51 -8.09
C SER A 94 14.84 0.69 -9.01
N PRO A 95 15.75 1.68 -9.07
CA PRO A 95 15.53 2.91 -9.84
C PRO A 95 15.18 2.67 -11.32
N ASP A 96 15.75 1.64 -11.95
CA ASP A 96 15.51 1.28 -13.35
C ASP A 96 14.07 0.77 -13.61
N ILE A 97 13.46 0.13 -12.61
CA ILE A 97 12.07 -0.31 -12.66
C ILE A 97 11.14 0.81 -12.24
N LEU A 98 11.46 1.51 -11.15
CA LEU A 98 10.66 2.61 -10.63
C LEU A 98 10.45 3.71 -11.68
N ASN A 99 11.47 4.05 -12.47
CA ASN A 99 11.38 5.05 -13.54
C ASN A 99 10.42 4.67 -14.69
N ARG A 100 9.90 3.43 -14.73
CA ARG A 100 8.92 2.95 -15.72
C ARG A 100 7.47 3.01 -15.21
N THR A 101 7.27 3.54 -14.01
CA THR A 101 5.98 3.61 -13.32
C THR A 101 5.46 5.04 -13.30
N ALA A 102 4.17 5.22 -12.99
CA ALA A 102 3.63 6.55 -12.69
C ALA A 102 4.33 7.18 -11.47
N LEU A 103 4.68 6.39 -10.44
CA LEU A 103 5.39 6.92 -9.30
C LEU A 103 6.76 7.52 -9.71
N GLY A 104 7.52 6.81 -10.53
CA GLY A 104 8.80 7.31 -11.06
C GLY A 104 8.65 8.53 -11.97
N LEU A 105 7.61 8.57 -12.81
CA LEU A 105 7.33 9.72 -13.67
C LEU A 105 7.05 10.98 -12.83
N GLY A 106 6.19 10.90 -11.81
CA GLY A 106 5.90 12.04 -10.94
C GLY A 106 7.13 12.53 -10.17
N ALA A 107 7.98 11.61 -9.72
CA ALA A 107 9.26 11.97 -9.10
C ALA A 107 10.21 12.67 -10.08
N GLY A 108 10.35 12.15 -11.30
CA GLY A 108 11.19 12.75 -12.36
C GLY A 108 10.71 14.13 -12.82
N LEU A 109 9.42 14.42 -12.68
CA LEU A 109 8.82 15.74 -12.93
C LEU A 109 8.93 16.70 -11.72
N GLY A 110 9.44 16.23 -10.58
CA GLY A 110 9.58 17.04 -9.37
C GLY A 110 8.27 17.28 -8.60
N ILE A 111 7.23 16.48 -8.84
CA ILE A 111 5.95 16.56 -8.09
C ILE A 111 6.14 16.16 -6.62
N TYR A 112 7.01 15.17 -6.40
CA TYR A 112 7.43 14.68 -5.09
C TYR A 112 8.83 14.07 -5.20
N ARG A 113 9.42 13.74 -4.05
CA ARG A 113 10.71 13.04 -3.96
C ARG A 113 10.50 11.62 -3.48
N ILE A 114 11.22 10.67 -4.06
CA ILE A 114 11.26 9.31 -3.54
C ILE A 114 12.04 9.32 -2.23
N LEU A 115 11.45 8.79 -1.16
CA LEU A 115 12.09 8.63 0.12
C LEU A 115 12.62 7.20 0.26
N GLY A 116 13.91 7.08 0.55
CA GLY A 116 14.60 5.82 0.75
C GLY A 116 15.57 5.92 1.93
N GLU A 117 16.65 5.15 1.89
CA GLU A 117 17.63 5.11 2.98
C GLU A 117 18.37 6.43 3.19
N GLU A 118 18.55 7.22 2.12
CA GLU A 118 19.10 8.56 2.22
C GLU A 118 18.11 9.47 2.96
N PRO A 119 18.50 10.08 4.09
CA PRO A 119 17.57 10.81 4.93
C PRO A 119 17.19 12.15 4.32
N ALA A 120 15.90 12.47 4.37
CA ALA A 120 15.43 13.86 4.28
C ALA A 120 15.74 14.56 5.61
N ILE A 121 16.56 15.62 5.55
CA ILE A 121 17.06 16.35 6.72
C ILE A 121 16.34 17.69 6.86
N PHE A 122 15.78 17.94 8.04
CA PHE A 122 15.14 19.20 8.42
C PHE A 122 15.79 19.75 9.68
N LYS A 123 16.10 21.06 9.67
CA LYS A 123 16.72 21.73 10.81
C LYS A 123 15.78 22.78 11.38
N THR A 124 15.54 22.73 12.69
CA THR A 124 14.79 23.76 13.39
C THR A 124 15.62 25.03 13.54
N PRO A 125 15.00 26.21 13.81
CA PRO A 125 15.73 27.44 14.11
C PRO A 125 16.71 27.30 15.29
N GLU A 126 16.40 26.42 16.24
CA GLU A 126 17.22 26.12 17.42
C GLU A 126 18.36 25.13 17.13
N GLY A 127 18.47 24.64 15.89
CA GLY A 127 19.53 23.75 15.43
C GLY A 127 19.25 22.25 15.60
N LYS A 128 18.06 21.87 16.08
CA LYS A 128 17.65 20.46 16.17
C LYS A 128 17.47 19.86 14.78
N THR A 129 17.94 18.64 14.60
CA THR A 129 17.88 17.92 13.31
C THR A 129 16.83 16.81 13.38
N VAL A 130 15.82 16.90 12.52
CA VAL A 130 14.86 15.82 12.25
C VAL A 130 15.31 15.13 10.96
N ALA A 131 15.58 13.83 11.04
CA ALA A 131 15.97 13.01 9.91
C ALA A 131 14.89 11.97 9.62
N VAL A 132 14.35 11.98 8.40
CA VAL A 132 13.33 11.04 7.96
C VAL A 132 13.90 10.13 6.88
N THR A 133 13.79 8.82 7.07
CA THR A 133 14.24 7.79 6.12
C THR A 133 13.06 6.94 5.67
N GLY A 134 13.23 6.24 4.55
CA GLY A 134 12.22 5.41 3.90
C GLY A 134 12.72 4.01 3.59
N ALA A 135 11.82 3.03 3.63
CA ALA A 135 12.05 1.67 3.15
C ALA A 135 10.91 1.27 2.19
N PRO A 136 11.17 1.24 0.86
CA PRO A 136 10.18 0.84 -0.11
C PRO A 136 9.81 -0.64 0.03
N PHE A 137 8.60 -1.00 -0.41
CA PHE A 137 8.24 -2.40 -0.52
C PHE A 137 9.14 -3.12 -1.54
N HIS A 138 9.55 -4.34 -1.22
CA HIS A 138 10.23 -5.25 -2.14
C HIS A 138 9.81 -6.71 -1.89
N ALA A 139 10.16 -7.62 -2.81
CA ALA A 139 9.72 -9.02 -2.79
C ALA A 139 10.09 -9.82 -1.51
N ASP A 140 11.11 -9.38 -0.77
CA ASP A 140 11.60 -10.01 0.46
C ASP A 140 11.17 -9.27 1.74
N MET A 141 10.38 -8.19 1.60
CA MET A 141 9.80 -7.46 2.74
C MET A 141 9.02 -8.46 3.60
N ASP A 142 9.15 -8.35 4.92
CA ASP A 142 8.54 -9.28 5.89
C ASP A 142 8.95 -10.76 5.73
N ARG A 143 10.00 -11.06 4.97
CA ARG A 143 10.52 -12.42 4.76
C ARG A 143 11.97 -12.58 5.21
N ARG A 144 12.74 -11.50 5.19
CA ARG A 144 14.15 -11.45 5.64
C ARG A 144 14.30 -10.85 7.04
N GLU A 145 15.53 -10.65 7.50
CA GLU A 145 15.79 -9.96 8.78
C GLU A 145 15.10 -8.58 8.83
N ARG A 146 14.18 -8.39 9.79
CA ARG A 146 13.25 -7.25 9.80
C ARG A 146 13.94 -5.91 9.97
N LEU A 147 15.02 -5.86 10.75
CA LEU A 147 15.77 -4.62 10.97
C LEU A 147 16.47 -4.08 9.72
N LEU A 148 16.60 -4.88 8.65
CA LEU A 148 17.08 -4.37 7.36
C LEU A 148 16.09 -3.40 6.72
N ASP A 149 14.79 -3.53 7.04
CA ASP A 149 13.70 -2.78 6.42
C ASP A 149 12.96 -1.86 7.39
N TYR A 150 12.99 -2.17 8.68
CA TYR A 150 12.26 -1.45 9.73
C TYR A 150 13.17 -0.60 10.63
N SER A 151 14.41 -0.36 10.20
CA SER A 151 15.35 0.51 10.91
C SER A 151 16.19 1.33 9.92
N PRO A 152 16.47 2.61 10.22
CA PRO A 152 17.50 3.33 9.50
C PRO A 152 18.86 2.69 9.78
N LYS A 153 19.77 2.79 8.80
CA LYS A 153 21.14 2.22 8.88
C LYS A 153 22.02 2.92 9.93
N ALA A 154 21.69 4.15 10.27
CA ALA A 154 22.37 4.94 11.29
C ALA A 154 21.38 5.96 11.88
N ARG A 155 21.81 6.64 12.95
CA ARG A 155 21.11 7.83 13.44
C ARG A 155 21.63 9.06 12.69
N PHE A 156 20.74 9.74 11.97
CA PHE A 156 21.07 10.88 11.12
C PHE A 156 20.65 12.24 11.70
N GLY A 157 20.01 12.25 12.87
CA GLY A 157 19.54 13.46 13.53
C GLY A 157 19.18 13.20 14.99
N ASP A 158 18.77 14.27 15.67
CA ASP A 158 18.30 14.24 17.06
C ASP A 158 17.01 13.42 17.16
N LEU A 159 16.09 13.63 16.22
CA LEU A 159 14.90 12.81 16.01
C LEU A 159 15.06 11.99 14.72
N CYS A 160 15.10 10.66 14.85
CA CYS A 160 15.17 9.75 13.71
C CYS A 160 13.79 9.15 13.43
N VAL A 161 13.22 9.47 12.28
CA VAL A 161 11.94 8.94 11.80
C VAL A 161 12.19 7.95 10.66
N HIS A 162 11.48 6.84 10.66
CA HIS A 162 11.56 5.84 9.61
C HIS A 162 10.17 5.52 9.06
N ILE A 163 10.03 5.53 7.74
CA ILE A 163 8.77 5.26 7.05
C ILE A 163 8.95 3.99 6.23
N VAL A 164 8.10 2.99 6.43
CA VAL A 164 8.25 1.69 5.77
C VAL A 164 6.92 1.22 5.21
N HIS A 165 6.95 0.70 3.99
CA HIS A 165 5.79 0.08 3.37
C HIS A 165 5.91 -1.44 3.48
N GLY A 166 5.50 -2.01 4.61
CA GLY A 166 5.56 -3.45 4.88
C GLY A 166 4.50 -3.89 5.89
N MET A 167 4.25 -5.20 5.97
CA MET A 167 3.16 -5.83 6.70
C MET A 167 3.45 -5.96 8.21
N LEU A 168 3.62 -4.83 8.89
CA LEU A 168 3.72 -4.80 10.35
C LEU A 168 2.33 -4.88 10.98
N LEU A 169 2.09 -5.92 11.79
CA LEU A 169 0.76 -6.24 12.31
C LEU A 169 0.72 -6.34 13.84
N PRO A 170 -0.38 -5.90 14.49
CA PRO A 170 -0.67 -6.20 15.90
C PRO A 170 -0.76 -7.69 16.20
N ARG A 171 -1.32 -8.45 15.24
CA ARG A 171 -1.37 -9.91 15.24
C ARG A 171 -1.26 -10.41 13.80
N PRO A 172 -0.56 -11.54 13.56
CA PRO A 172 -0.55 -12.18 12.26
C PRO A 172 -1.97 -12.51 11.78
N ILE A 173 -2.25 -12.26 10.51
CA ILE A 173 -3.52 -12.65 9.86
C ILE A 173 -3.58 -14.18 9.71
N HIS A 174 -2.45 -14.80 9.36
CA HIS A 174 -2.26 -16.24 9.24
C HIS A 174 -0.82 -16.61 9.66
N PRO A 175 -0.57 -17.77 10.28
CA PRO A 175 0.79 -18.17 10.72
C PRO A 175 1.84 -18.15 9.62
N ASP A 176 1.45 -18.53 8.40
CA ASP A 176 2.37 -18.64 7.25
C ASP A 176 2.41 -17.39 6.38
N ALA A 177 1.59 -16.37 6.68
CA ALA A 177 1.60 -15.13 5.92
C ALA A 177 2.80 -14.27 6.36
N PRO A 178 3.71 -13.89 5.44
CA PRO A 178 4.81 -12.98 5.75
C PRO A 178 4.29 -11.71 6.43
N SER A 179 4.77 -11.48 7.64
CA SER A 179 4.45 -10.30 8.43
C SER A 179 5.56 -10.00 9.42
N THR A 180 5.54 -8.78 9.94
CA THR A 180 6.44 -8.28 10.97
C THR A 180 5.67 -7.98 12.24
N SER A 181 6.21 -8.44 13.37
CA SER A 181 5.69 -8.12 14.70
C SER A 181 6.47 -6.95 15.32
N PHE A 182 5.89 -6.33 16.34
CA PHE A 182 6.56 -5.27 17.10
C PHE A 182 7.84 -5.76 17.79
N SER A 183 7.89 -7.03 18.21
CA SER A 183 9.08 -7.62 18.83
C SER A 183 10.24 -7.78 17.85
N ASP A 184 9.95 -7.99 16.56
CA ASP A 184 11.00 -8.20 15.55
C ASP A 184 11.82 -6.93 15.26
N ILE A 185 11.32 -5.78 15.69
CA ILE A 185 11.88 -4.47 15.38
C ILE A 185 12.32 -3.68 16.61
N GLU A 186 12.37 -4.29 17.80
CA GLU A 186 12.79 -3.61 19.04
C GLU A 186 14.21 -3.04 18.97
N GLY A 187 15.08 -3.63 18.14
CA GLY A 187 16.46 -3.18 17.91
C GLY A 187 16.60 -1.98 16.95
N THR A 188 15.49 -1.40 16.49
CA THR A 188 15.51 -0.27 15.55
C THR A 188 16.25 0.96 16.10
N LEU A 189 16.92 1.69 15.22
CA LEU A 189 17.56 2.96 15.52
C LEU A 189 16.61 4.16 15.44
N ALA A 190 15.38 3.98 14.94
CA ALA A 190 14.36 5.02 14.85
C ALA A 190 13.75 5.37 16.21
N ASP A 191 13.30 6.61 16.36
CA ASP A 191 12.48 7.06 17.49
C ASP A 191 10.98 6.97 17.15
N LEU A 192 10.63 7.22 15.89
CA LEU A 192 9.29 7.04 15.34
C LEU A 192 9.34 6.15 14.10
N ILE A 193 8.41 5.21 14.00
CA ILE A 193 8.18 4.43 12.78
C ILE A 193 6.76 4.67 12.29
N PHE A 194 6.62 5.06 11.03
CA PHE A 194 5.34 5.11 10.34
C PHE A 194 5.27 3.97 9.33
N THR A 195 4.15 3.25 9.33
CA THR A 195 3.95 2.09 8.45
C THR A 195 2.75 2.31 7.52
N GLY A 196 2.89 1.85 6.27
CA GLY A 196 1.79 1.67 5.32
C GLY A 196 1.37 0.21 5.20
N HIS A 197 0.79 -0.17 4.06
CA HIS A 197 0.45 -1.54 3.61
C HIS A 197 -0.70 -2.21 4.38
N TYR A 198 -0.71 -2.12 5.72
CA TYR A 198 -1.82 -2.61 6.52
C TYR A 198 -2.94 -1.57 6.59
N HIS A 199 -3.97 -1.75 5.76
CA HIS A 199 -5.02 -0.76 5.54
C HIS A 199 -5.89 -0.45 6.75
N GLU A 200 -6.06 -1.39 7.69
CA GLU A 200 -6.87 -1.18 8.89
C GLU A 200 -6.17 -0.22 9.88
N GLY A 201 -4.85 -0.13 9.82
CA GLY A 201 -4.05 0.60 10.79
C GLY A 201 -4.16 0.03 12.20
N PHE A 202 -3.56 0.73 13.17
CA PHE A 202 -3.60 0.31 14.56
C PHE A 202 -3.32 1.45 15.53
N ALA A 203 -3.74 1.27 16.78
CA ALA A 203 -3.39 2.19 17.85
C ALA A 203 -1.87 2.23 18.05
N PRO A 204 -1.27 3.41 18.31
CA PRO A 204 0.17 3.55 18.47
C PRO A 204 0.73 2.57 19.50
N ARG A 205 1.85 1.92 19.16
CA ARG A 205 2.46 0.89 20.00
C ARG A 205 3.98 1.03 20.02
N LYS A 206 4.55 0.75 21.19
CA LYS A 206 5.99 0.80 21.41
C LYS A 206 6.66 -0.48 20.89
N ALA A 207 7.82 -0.33 20.26
CA ALA A 207 8.74 -1.40 19.89
C ALA A 207 10.17 -0.95 20.24
N GLY A 208 10.72 -1.48 21.34
CA GLY A 208 12.01 -1.04 21.86
C GLY A 208 12.01 0.46 22.18
N ARG A 209 12.88 1.23 21.51
CA ARG A 209 12.93 2.70 21.67
C ARG A 209 11.86 3.43 20.83
N ALA A 210 11.37 2.81 19.76
CA ALA A 210 10.50 3.47 18.81
C ALA A 210 9.03 3.45 19.28
N MET A 211 8.30 4.51 18.96
CA MET A 211 6.85 4.47 18.85
C MET A 211 6.45 4.24 17.39
N VAL A 212 5.55 3.26 17.17
CA VAL A 212 5.12 2.82 15.85
C VAL A 212 3.69 3.25 15.59
N TYR A 213 3.45 3.78 14.40
CA TYR A 213 2.19 4.40 13.98
C TYR A 213 1.73 3.83 12.63
N ASN A 214 0.43 3.56 12.51
CA ASN A 214 -0.22 3.29 11.24
C ASN A 214 -1.62 3.93 11.24
N PRO A 215 -1.87 4.96 10.43
CA PRO A 215 -3.17 5.65 10.40
C PRO A 215 -4.26 4.82 9.71
N GLY A 216 -3.87 3.69 9.10
CA GLY A 216 -4.65 2.97 8.11
C GLY A 216 -4.65 3.70 6.77
N ALA A 217 -5.19 3.04 5.75
CA ALA A 217 -5.23 3.59 4.40
C ALA A 217 -6.12 4.84 4.30
N VAL A 218 -5.71 5.82 3.51
CA VAL A 218 -6.62 6.92 3.11
C VAL A 218 -7.73 6.38 2.20
N ALA A 219 -7.38 5.41 1.36
CA ALA A 219 -8.34 4.60 0.64
C ALA A 219 -9.19 3.76 1.60
N ARG A 220 -10.51 3.86 1.47
CA ARG A 220 -11.42 2.90 2.10
C ARG A 220 -11.84 1.90 1.04
N LEU A 221 -11.16 0.76 1.00
CA LEU A 221 -11.37 -0.30 0.02
C LEU A 221 -12.45 -1.30 0.46
N GLU A 222 -12.59 -1.50 1.78
CA GLU A 222 -13.53 -2.45 2.38
C GLU A 222 -14.48 -1.77 3.38
N HIS A 223 -15.46 -2.52 3.87
CA HIS A 223 -16.43 -2.07 4.86
C HIS A 223 -15.77 -2.04 6.26
N GLU A 224 -14.89 -1.07 6.48
CA GLU A 224 -14.17 -0.86 7.74
C GLU A 224 -14.80 0.25 8.58
N SER A 225 -14.98 0.01 9.89
CA SER A 225 -15.53 0.97 10.85
C SER A 225 -14.49 1.93 11.45
N ARG A 226 -13.26 1.95 10.92
CA ARG A 226 -12.18 2.78 11.45
C ARG A 226 -12.31 4.26 11.02
N PRO A 227 -11.75 5.19 11.80
CA PRO A 227 -11.55 6.56 11.34
C PRO A 227 -10.59 6.58 10.14
N ILE A 228 -10.91 7.38 9.12
CA ILE A 228 -9.95 7.76 8.09
C ILE A 228 -9.24 9.01 8.57
N GLN A 229 -7.92 8.98 8.63
CA GLN A 229 -7.13 10.00 9.31
C GLN A 229 -5.71 10.12 8.72
N VAL A 230 -5.05 11.21 9.08
CA VAL A 230 -3.61 11.44 8.86
C VAL A 230 -2.94 11.65 10.22
N TYR A 231 -1.62 11.51 10.27
CA TYR A 231 -0.84 11.90 11.43
C TYR A 231 -0.14 13.24 11.21
N LEU A 232 -0.14 14.08 12.24
CA LEU A 232 0.80 15.18 12.39
C LEU A 232 1.85 14.76 13.39
N PHE A 233 3.12 15.00 13.10
CA PHE A 233 4.19 14.85 14.07
C PHE A 233 5.06 16.09 14.12
N ASP A 234 5.58 16.40 15.31
CA ASP A 234 6.47 17.54 15.53
C ASP A 234 7.92 17.11 15.72
N ASP A 235 8.81 18.10 15.78
CA ASP A 235 10.23 17.89 16.01
C ASP A 235 10.55 17.40 17.43
N GLU A 236 9.60 17.42 18.36
CA GLU A 236 9.73 16.83 19.71
C GLU A 236 9.36 15.33 19.73
N GLY A 237 8.78 14.83 18.65
CA GLY A 237 8.34 13.45 18.51
C GLY A 237 6.91 13.20 18.99
N HIS A 238 6.15 14.26 19.28
CA HIS A 238 4.72 14.11 19.54
C HIS A 238 3.98 13.83 18.24
N VAL A 239 3.02 12.90 18.30
CA VAL A 239 2.22 12.49 17.14
C VAL A 239 0.73 12.59 17.49
N GLU A 240 -0.03 13.22 16.62
CA GLU A 240 -1.46 13.44 16.79
C GLU A 240 -2.23 13.04 15.53
N ALA A 241 -3.36 12.36 15.72
CA ALA A 241 -4.27 12.03 14.62
C ALA A 241 -5.12 13.23 14.22
N ARG A 242 -5.35 13.38 12.91
CA ARG A 242 -6.33 14.33 12.35
C ARG A 242 -7.31 13.57 11.47
N PRO A 243 -8.62 13.61 11.77
CA PRO A 243 -9.60 12.92 10.94
C PRO A 243 -9.71 13.60 9.57
N LEU A 244 -9.89 12.79 8.53
CA LEU A 244 -10.28 13.23 7.20
C LEU A 244 -11.78 13.02 7.01
N PRO A 245 -12.43 13.78 6.11
CA PRO A 245 -13.82 13.53 5.74
C PRO A 245 -13.95 12.13 5.16
N PHE A 246 -14.96 11.39 5.63
CA PHE A 246 -15.37 10.14 5.04
C PHE A 246 -16.89 10.03 5.05
N ALA A 247 -17.45 9.52 3.95
CA ALA A 247 -18.86 9.17 3.93
C ALA A 247 -19.13 8.01 4.91
N PRO A 248 -20.29 7.99 5.59
CA PRO A 248 -20.62 6.94 6.52
C PRO A 248 -20.55 5.54 5.85
N ALA A 249 -20.33 4.49 6.65
CA ALA A 249 -20.03 3.15 6.17
C ALA A 249 -21.13 2.54 5.27
N ASP A 250 -22.36 3.06 5.36
CA ASP A 250 -23.53 2.72 4.54
C ASP A 250 -23.41 3.09 3.05
N THR A 251 -22.47 3.98 2.70
CA THR A 251 -22.04 4.22 1.31
C THR A 251 -21.24 3.06 0.72
N ILE A 252 -20.83 2.11 1.56
CA ILE A 252 -20.22 0.84 1.19
C ILE A 252 -21.25 -0.28 1.42
N ALA A 253 -21.59 -1.05 0.39
CA ALA A 253 -22.46 -2.21 0.58
C ALA A 253 -21.78 -3.25 1.49
N GLN A 254 -22.51 -3.78 2.48
CA GLN A 254 -22.01 -4.90 3.27
C GLN A 254 -21.90 -6.16 2.40
N PRO A 255 -20.82 -6.94 2.51
CA PRO A 255 -20.75 -8.24 1.86
C PRO A 255 -21.85 -9.15 2.43
N SER A 256 -22.77 -9.63 1.60
CA SER A 256 -23.59 -10.78 1.95
C SER A 256 -22.73 -12.04 1.75
N TRP A 257 -22.25 -12.63 2.85
CA TRP A 257 -21.56 -13.93 2.82
C TRP A 257 -22.55 -15.08 2.56
N GLY A 258 -23.27 -15.00 1.43
CA GLY A 258 -24.34 -15.92 1.05
C GLY A 258 -24.35 -16.32 -0.43
N GLU A 259 -23.50 -15.77 -1.29
CA GLU A 259 -23.47 -16.18 -2.69
C GLU A 259 -22.23 -16.99 -3.03
N LYS A 260 -22.45 -18.27 -3.33
CA LYS A 260 -21.51 -19.23 -3.94
C LYS A 260 -20.92 -18.77 -5.30
N THR A 261 -21.17 -17.53 -5.72
CA THR A 261 -20.80 -16.94 -7.01
C THR A 261 -19.38 -16.37 -7.00
N GLY A 262 -18.89 -15.84 -5.86
CA GLY A 262 -17.60 -15.15 -5.79
C GLY A 262 -16.38 -16.04 -6.02
N ALA A 263 -16.38 -17.25 -5.46
CA ALA A 263 -15.31 -18.23 -5.70
C ALA A 263 -15.30 -18.73 -7.16
N SER A 264 -16.50 -18.91 -7.75
CA SER A 264 -16.63 -19.31 -9.15
C SER A 264 -16.16 -18.22 -10.10
N GLU A 265 -16.42 -16.95 -9.82
CA GLU A 265 -15.94 -15.83 -10.64
C GLU A 265 -14.43 -15.60 -10.49
N ALA A 266 -13.89 -15.72 -9.27
CA ALA A 266 -12.46 -15.60 -9.04
C ALA A 266 -11.69 -16.71 -9.77
N LEU A 267 -12.22 -17.94 -9.73
CA LEU A 267 -11.70 -19.07 -10.49
C LEU A 267 -11.82 -18.85 -12.00
N SER A 268 -12.96 -18.36 -12.49
CA SER A 268 -13.12 -18.05 -13.93
C SER A 268 -12.15 -16.98 -14.42
N ARG A 269 -11.89 -15.93 -13.63
CA ARG A 269 -10.91 -14.88 -13.99
C ARG A 269 -9.48 -15.38 -13.94
N PHE A 270 -9.16 -16.26 -13.00
CA PHE A 270 -7.86 -16.94 -12.93
C PHE A 270 -7.65 -17.84 -14.16
N LEU A 271 -8.66 -18.60 -14.56
CA LEU A 271 -8.64 -19.45 -15.76
C LEU A 271 -8.56 -18.62 -17.06
N GLU A 272 -9.25 -17.48 -17.15
CA GLU A 272 -9.09 -16.51 -18.24
C GLU A 272 -7.67 -15.93 -18.30
N GLY A 273 -7.04 -15.69 -17.14
CA GLY A 273 -5.66 -15.21 -17.06
C GLY A 273 -4.65 -16.25 -17.60
N LEU A 274 -4.86 -17.52 -17.29
CA LEU A 274 -4.04 -18.64 -17.77
C LEU A 274 -4.20 -18.89 -19.28
N SER A 275 -5.41 -18.76 -19.80
CA SER A 275 -5.69 -18.94 -21.24
C SER A 275 -5.17 -17.78 -22.11
N ARG A 276 -4.99 -16.59 -21.53
CA ARG A 276 -4.33 -15.44 -22.20
C ARG A 276 -2.81 -15.54 -22.21
N THR A 277 -2.20 -16.37 -21.37
CA THR A 277 -0.76 -16.62 -21.37
C THR A 277 -0.39 -17.68 -22.41
N ARG A 278 -0.42 -17.29 -23.70
CA ARG A 278 0.11 -18.13 -24.79
C ARG A 278 1.65 -18.15 -24.76
N GLN A 279 2.30 -18.86 -23.82
CA GLN A 279 3.69 -19.29 -24.00
C GLN A 279 3.97 -20.65 -23.35
N THR A 280 4.26 -21.62 -24.24
CA THR A 280 4.94 -22.92 -24.07
C THR A 280 4.27 -24.01 -23.21
N PRO A 281 4.09 -25.22 -23.76
CA PRO A 281 3.52 -26.36 -23.05
C PRO A 281 4.59 -27.01 -22.17
N THR A 282 4.65 -26.62 -20.91
CA THR A 282 5.40 -27.40 -19.91
C THR A 282 4.59 -27.46 -18.63
N GLN A 283 3.85 -28.56 -18.43
CA GLN A 283 3.46 -29.21 -17.16
C GLN A 283 2.99 -28.37 -15.94
N SER A 284 2.96 -27.03 -15.99
CA SER A 284 2.84 -26.13 -14.85
C SER A 284 1.43 -25.62 -14.64
N ALA A 285 0.66 -25.39 -15.71
CA ALA A 285 -0.73 -24.97 -15.60
C ALA A 285 -1.58 -26.04 -14.90
N PHE A 286 -1.38 -27.32 -15.26
CA PHE A 286 -2.04 -28.45 -14.60
C PHE A 286 -1.62 -28.61 -13.14
N GLY A 287 -0.33 -28.48 -12.83
CA GLY A 287 0.17 -28.58 -11.45
C GLY A 287 -0.32 -27.44 -10.54
N VAL A 288 -0.42 -26.22 -11.07
CA VAL A 288 -0.98 -25.07 -10.34
C VAL A 288 -2.47 -25.25 -10.10
N LEU A 289 -3.23 -25.73 -11.09
CA LEU A 289 -4.66 -26.01 -10.95
C LEU A 289 -4.95 -27.17 -10.01
N GLU A 290 -4.14 -28.22 -10.02
CA GLU A 290 -4.28 -29.35 -9.09
C GLU A 290 -3.97 -28.91 -7.65
N THR A 291 -2.99 -28.01 -7.46
CA THR A 291 -2.66 -27.41 -6.16
C THR A 291 -3.77 -26.49 -5.67
N VAL A 292 -4.29 -25.60 -6.53
CA VAL A 292 -5.42 -24.70 -6.20
C VAL A 292 -6.70 -25.49 -5.91
N ALA A 293 -6.98 -26.57 -6.67
CA ALA A 293 -8.12 -27.45 -6.42
C ALA A 293 -7.98 -28.24 -5.12
N ARG A 294 -6.76 -28.57 -4.71
CA ARG A 294 -6.46 -29.22 -3.42
C ARG A 294 -6.61 -28.24 -2.25
N GLU A 295 -6.26 -26.98 -2.42
CA GLU A 295 -6.43 -25.94 -1.40
C GLU A 295 -7.88 -25.44 -1.27
N LEU A 296 -8.65 -25.45 -2.36
CA LEU A 296 -10.09 -25.11 -2.36
C LEU A 296 -11.01 -26.24 -1.82
N ALA A 297 -10.43 -27.26 -1.16
CA ALA A 297 -11.14 -28.44 -0.65
C ALA A 297 -12.03 -28.18 0.58
N ALA A 298 -12.95 -27.21 0.47
CA ALA A 298 -14.13 -27.07 1.32
C ALA A 298 -15.45 -27.22 0.55
N ASP A 299 -15.42 -27.40 -0.78
CA ASP A 299 -16.63 -27.67 -1.60
C ASP A 299 -16.37 -28.77 -2.66
N PRO A 300 -16.90 -29.99 -2.48
CA PRO A 300 -16.75 -31.10 -3.44
C PRO A 300 -17.25 -30.78 -4.86
N LEU A 301 -18.20 -29.84 -5.01
CA LEU A 301 -18.75 -29.46 -6.32
C LEU A 301 -17.80 -28.59 -7.14
N ALA A 302 -16.90 -27.85 -6.49
CA ALA A 302 -15.92 -27.00 -7.16
C ALA A 302 -14.83 -27.83 -7.86
N VAL A 303 -14.44 -28.95 -7.24
CA VAL A 303 -13.45 -29.89 -7.80
C VAL A 303 -13.99 -30.60 -9.05
N GLU A 304 -15.26 -31.03 -9.04
CA GLU A 304 -15.86 -31.64 -10.24
C GLU A 304 -15.99 -30.66 -11.40
N ARG A 305 -16.39 -29.40 -11.14
CA ARG A 305 -16.48 -28.37 -12.18
C ARG A 305 -15.12 -28.02 -12.79
N ALA A 306 -14.07 -27.94 -11.96
CA ALA A 306 -12.71 -27.71 -12.44
C ALA A 306 -12.22 -28.88 -13.33
N LYS A 307 -12.49 -30.12 -12.93
CA LYS A 307 -12.16 -31.32 -13.73
C LYS A 307 -12.92 -31.38 -15.07
N ALA A 308 -14.19 -30.98 -15.08
CA ALA A 308 -15.00 -30.94 -16.30
C ALA A 308 -14.49 -29.89 -17.29
N LEU A 309 -14.16 -28.67 -16.82
CA LEU A 309 -13.58 -27.61 -17.65
C LEU A 309 -12.20 -27.99 -18.21
N LEU A 310 -11.39 -28.70 -17.41
CA LEU A 310 -10.08 -29.20 -17.86
C LEU A 310 -10.18 -30.29 -18.93
N SER A 311 -11.19 -31.15 -18.84
CA SER A 311 -11.43 -32.19 -19.85
C SER A 311 -11.91 -31.58 -21.16
N ALA A 312 -12.79 -30.58 -21.11
CA ALA A 312 -13.24 -29.84 -22.30
C ALA A 312 -12.10 -29.07 -22.99
N ALA A 313 -11.22 -28.42 -22.22
CA ALA A 313 -10.06 -27.70 -22.75
C ALA A 313 -8.98 -28.62 -23.35
N ALA A 314 -8.92 -29.89 -22.90
CA ALA A 314 -8.03 -30.89 -23.47
C ALA A 314 -8.57 -31.48 -24.79
N GLU A 315 -9.90 -31.60 -24.92
CA GLU A 315 -10.55 -32.06 -26.15
C GLU A 315 -10.48 -30.99 -27.27
N GLU A 316 -10.64 -29.71 -26.94
CA GLU A 316 -10.49 -28.59 -27.91
C GLU A 316 -9.05 -28.42 -28.43
N GLY A 317 -8.05 -29.02 -27.77
CA GLY A 317 -6.65 -29.01 -28.21
C GLY A 317 -6.25 -30.20 -29.10
N SER A 318 -7.16 -31.13 -29.37
CA SER A 318 -6.86 -32.35 -30.15
C SER A 318 -7.40 -32.35 -31.58
N ASP A 319 -8.18 -31.34 -31.98
CA ASP A 319 -8.69 -31.18 -33.34
C ASP A 319 -8.07 -29.94 -34.02
N GLU A 320 -6.84 -30.07 -34.50
CA GLU A 320 -6.43 -29.48 -35.78
C GLU A 320 -5.26 -30.31 -36.37
N PRO A 321 -5.29 -30.64 -37.67
CA PRO A 321 -4.31 -31.51 -38.34
C PRO A 321 -2.92 -30.92 -38.54
#